data_AF-A0A6A4GSC1-F1
#
_entry.id   AF-A0A6A4GSC1-F1
#
_cell.length_a   1.000
_cell.length_b   1.000
_cell.length_c   1.000
_cell.angle_alpha   90.00
_cell.angle_beta   90.00
_cell.angle_gamma   90.00
#
_symmetry.space_group_name_H-M   'P 1'
#
loop_
_entity.id
_entity.type
_entity.pdbx_description
1 polymer ?
#
loop_
_entity_poly.entity_id
_entity_poly.type
_entity_poly.pdbx_seq_one_letter_code
_entity_poly.pdbx_strand_id
1 'polypeptide(L)'
;MVLTDDFAYHPNIRNMYMSTIVDNEKRAIVFLFEGVATSSFGTHIANLAGVPIEVIERADVISKNFAEQFKVKLQEMQKKQALGKLPLVAQADFVYLVHLATGKAQLPEDPVRWKVVLGMMKKVVKVYLL
;
A
#
# COMPACT_ATOMS: atom_id res chain seq x y z
N MET A 1 0.96 7.49 -2.54
CA MET A 1 1.45 6.17 -2.08
C MET A 1 1.41 6.20 -0.56
N VAL A 2 0.25 5.93 0.05
CA VAL A 2 0.07 5.94 1.54
C VAL A 2 -0.55 4.63 1.94
N LEU A 3 -1.69 4.28 1.31
CA LEU A 3 -2.32 2.98 1.49
C LEU A 3 -1.39 1.80 1.18
N THR A 4 -0.56 1.89 0.14
CA THR A 4 0.36 0.81 -0.24
C THR A 4 1.44 0.57 0.82
N ASP A 5 1.82 1.60 1.56
CA ASP A 5 2.90 1.54 2.55
C ASP A 5 2.33 1.17 3.93
N ASP A 6 1.10 1.59 4.23
CA ASP A 6 0.37 1.28 5.46
C ASP A 6 0.11 -0.22 5.69
N PHE A 7 0.20 -1.05 4.64
CA PHE A 7 0.02 -2.49 4.74
C PHE A 7 1.28 -3.31 4.46
N ALA A 8 2.44 -2.66 4.31
CA ALA A 8 3.70 -3.36 4.02
C ALA A 8 4.09 -4.40 5.09
N TYR A 9 3.66 -4.22 6.35
CA TYR A 9 3.90 -5.17 7.44
C TYR A 9 2.86 -6.30 7.55
N HIS A 10 1.73 -6.20 6.83
CA HIS A 10 0.61 -7.11 7.06
C HIS A 10 0.77 -8.41 6.25
N PRO A 11 0.88 -9.59 6.90
CA PRO A 11 1.30 -10.83 6.25
C PRO A 11 0.31 -11.37 5.19
N ASN A 12 -0.93 -10.89 5.16
CA ASN A 12 -1.95 -11.31 4.19
C ASN A 12 -2.30 -10.24 3.17
N ILE A 13 -1.69 -9.06 3.24
CA ILE A 13 -1.89 -8.01 2.25
C ILE A 13 -0.62 -7.94 1.42
N ARG A 14 -0.75 -8.13 0.10
CA ARG A 14 0.34 -7.88 -0.83
C ARG A 14 -0.09 -6.79 -1.80
N ASN A 15 0.83 -5.89 -2.13
CA ASN A 15 0.59 -4.93 -3.19
C ASN A 15 0.64 -5.64 -4.56
N MET A 16 -0.29 -5.29 -5.43
CA MET A 16 -0.39 -5.76 -6.82
C MET A 16 -0.70 -4.54 -7.70
N TYR A 17 -0.17 -4.48 -8.93
CA TYR A 17 -0.65 -3.57 -9.98
C TYR A 17 -0.82 -4.30 -11.31
N MET A 18 -1.56 -3.65 -12.20
CA MET A 18 -1.75 -4.06 -13.58
C MET A 18 -0.66 -3.40 -14.43
N SER A 19 0.38 -4.15 -14.75
CA SER A 19 1.38 -3.78 -15.75
C SER A 19 0.72 -3.80 -17.13
N THR A 20 1.19 -2.95 -18.04
CA THR A 20 0.63 -2.86 -19.38
C THR A 20 1.76 -2.79 -20.39
N ILE A 21 1.75 -3.69 -21.37
CA ILE A 21 2.67 -3.68 -22.50
C ILE A 21 1.91 -3.05 -23.67
N VAL A 22 2.48 -1.99 -24.26
CA VAL A 22 1.89 -1.26 -25.37
C VAL A 22 2.69 -1.52 -26.63
N ASP A 23 2.02 -2.00 -27.68
CA ASP A 23 2.56 -2.09 -29.03
C ASP A 23 2.06 -0.88 -29.84
N ASN A 24 2.97 0.06 -30.08
CA ASN A 24 2.68 1.32 -30.79
C ASN A 24 2.40 1.12 -32.29
N GLU A 25 2.89 0.05 -32.90
CA GLU A 25 2.66 -0.22 -34.32
C GLU A 25 1.27 -0.81 -34.54
N LYS A 26 0.83 -1.69 -33.65
CA LYS A 26 -0.47 -2.39 -33.75
C LYS A 26 -1.61 -1.69 -33.01
N ARG A 27 -1.34 -0.60 -32.27
CA ARG A 27 -2.28 0.02 -31.31
C ARG A 27 -2.88 -1.01 -30.35
N ALA A 28 -2.11 -2.02 -29.97
CA ALA A 28 -2.55 -3.11 -29.13
C ALA A 28 -2.03 -2.90 -27.70
N ILE A 29 -2.92 -3.11 -26.73
CA ILE A 29 -2.62 -2.98 -25.30
C ILE A 29 -2.80 -4.35 -24.66
N VAL A 30 -1.73 -4.88 -24.07
CA VAL A 30 -1.77 -6.14 -23.30
C VAL A 30 -1.65 -5.80 -21.83
N PHE A 31 -2.63 -6.23 -21.04
CA PHE A 31 -2.62 -6.06 -19.60
C PHE A 31 -2.04 -7.30 -18.90
N LEU A 32 -1.08 -7.10 -18.00
CA LEU A 32 -0.40 -8.11 -17.20
C LEU A 32 -0.54 -7.77 -15.71
N PHE A 33 -0.60 -8.77 -14.83
CA PHE A 33 -0.72 -8.55 -13.38
C PHE A 33 0.59 -8.87 -12.64
N GLU A 34 1.43 -7.88 -12.29
CA GLU A 34 2.62 -8.11 -11.43
C GLU A 34 3.09 -6.84 -10.69
N GLY A 35 3.19 -6.85 -9.34
CA GLY A 35 4.13 -6.00 -8.56
C GLY A 35 3.60 -4.72 -7.89
N VAL A 36 4.43 -3.66 -7.76
CA VAL A 36 4.06 -2.24 -7.45
C VAL A 36 4.39 -1.32 -8.64
N ALA A 37 3.44 -0.46 -9.06
CA ALA A 37 3.60 0.36 -10.27
C ALA A 37 4.68 1.41 -10.08
N THR A 38 5.68 1.43 -10.97
CA THR A 38 6.87 2.29 -10.85
C THR A 38 6.69 3.68 -11.45
N SER A 39 5.67 3.93 -12.28
CA SER A 39 5.49 5.21 -13.00
C SER A 39 4.10 5.34 -13.66
N SER A 40 3.67 6.58 -13.95
CA SER A 40 2.34 6.95 -14.46
C SER A 40 2.11 6.53 -15.93
N PHE A 41 1.40 5.41 -16.14
CA PHE A 41 0.98 4.94 -17.46
C PHE A 41 -0.23 5.69 -18.06
N GLY A 42 -0.98 6.45 -17.24
CA GLY A 42 -2.19 7.17 -17.70
C GLY A 42 -1.91 8.22 -18.79
N THR A 43 -0.73 8.84 -18.72
CA THR A 43 -0.22 9.83 -19.68
C THR A 43 -0.08 9.25 -21.10
N HIS A 44 0.33 7.97 -21.20
CA HIS A 44 0.52 7.28 -22.49
C HIS A 44 -0.82 6.85 -23.12
N ILE A 45 -1.76 6.38 -22.29
CA ILE A 45 -3.10 6.00 -22.73
C ILE A 45 -3.91 7.24 -23.18
N ALA A 46 -3.73 8.39 -22.50
CA ALA A 46 -4.37 9.64 -22.89
C ALA A 46 -3.98 10.09 -24.30
N ASN A 47 -2.70 9.93 -24.68
CA ASN A 47 -2.24 10.25 -26.02
C ASN A 47 -2.89 9.33 -27.07
N LEU A 48 -2.97 8.03 -26.78
CA LEU A 48 -3.65 7.06 -27.65
C LEU A 48 -5.16 7.35 -27.81
N ALA A 49 -5.79 7.92 -26.78
CA ALA A 49 -7.19 8.34 -26.78
C ALA A 49 -7.43 9.69 -27.51
N GLY A 50 -6.38 10.32 -28.06
CA GLY A 50 -6.50 11.57 -28.82
C GLY A 50 -6.48 12.84 -27.98
N VAL A 51 -6.02 12.78 -26.73
CA VAL A 51 -5.83 13.99 -25.90
C VAL A 51 -4.63 14.79 -26.43
N PRO A 52 -4.71 16.13 -26.56
CA PRO A 52 -3.59 16.95 -27.02
C PRO A 52 -2.35 16.81 -26.12
N ILE A 53 -1.18 16.67 -26.75
CA ILE A 53 0.12 16.49 -26.07
C ILE A 53 0.38 17.58 -25.03
N GLU A 54 0.05 18.83 -25.31
CA GLU A 54 0.25 19.95 -24.37
C GLU A 54 -0.49 19.77 -23.03
N VAL A 55 -1.65 19.11 -23.05
CA VAL A 55 -2.44 18.84 -21.84
C VAL A 55 -1.78 17.70 -21.06
N ILE A 56 -1.30 16.69 -21.78
CA ILE A 56 -0.63 15.51 -21.23
C ILE A 56 0.68 15.91 -20.54
N GLU A 57 1.50 16.74 -21.18
CA GLU A 57 2.77 17.23 -20.62
C GLU A 57 2.56 18.07 -19.36
N ARG A 58 1.58 18.99 -19.38
CA ARG A 58 1.25 19.78 -18.19
C ARG A 58 0.75 18.91 -17.03
N ALA A 59 -0.09 17.92 -17.32
CA ALA A 59 -0.59 16.99 -16.31
C ALA A 59 0.55 16.16 -15.68
N ASP A 60 1.52 15.71 -16.48
CA ASP A 60 2.67 14.95 -16.00
C ASP A 60 3.57 15.80 -15.07
N VAL A 61 3.85 17.05 -15.44
CA VAL A 61 4.62 18.00 -14.61
C VAL A 61 3.92 18.27 -13.28
N ILE A 62 2.61 18.55 -13.30
CA ILE A 62 1.83 18.79 -12.07
C ILE A 62 1.79 17.53 -11.21
N SER A 63 1.60 16.36 -11.80
CA SER A 63 1.56 15.08 -11.09
C SER A 63 2.89 14.77 -10.40
N LYS A 64 4.02 15.00 -11.08
CA LYS A 64 5.37 14.83 -10.50
C LYS A 64 5.60 15.79 -9.34
N ASN A 65 5.32 17.08 -9.52
CA ASN A 65 5.44 18.09 -8.47
C ASN A 65 4.57 17.75 -7.25
N PHE A 66 3.34 17.28 -7.49
CA PHE A 66 2.44 16.84 -6.42
C PHE A 66 3.01 15.64 -5.68
N ALA A 67 3.52 14.63 -6.38
CA ALA A 67 4.11 13.43 -5.77
C ALA A 67 5.33 13.77 -4.90
N GLU A 68 6.20 14.68 -5.36
CA GLU A 68 7.36 15.16 -4.58
C GLU A 68 6.94 15.92 -3.33
N GLN A 69 6.07 16.92 -3.46
CA GLN A 69 5.55 17.69 -2.33
C GLN A 69 4.83 16.80 -1.32
N PHE A 70 4.09 15.82 -1.81
CA PHE A 70 3.39 14.86 -0.98
C PHE A 70 4.36 13.95 -0.22
N LYS A 71 5.42 13.45 -0.87
CA LYS A 71 6.46 12.63 -0.23
C LYS A 71 7.17 13.40 0.89
N VAL A 72 7.49 14.68 0.67
CA VAL A 72 8.08 15.55 1.69
C VAL A 72 7.14 15.71 2.89
N LYS A 73 5.87 16.06 2.66
CA LYS A 73 4.86 16.16 3.74
C LYS A 73 4.71 14.85 4.52
N LEU A 74 4.73 13.72 3.84
CA LEU A 74 4.63 12.40 4.48
C LEU A 74 5.82 12.14 5.41
N GLN A 75 7.04 12.42 4.94
CA GLN A 75 8.25 12.28 5.75
C GLN A 75 8.23 13.22 6.96
N GLU A 76 7.72 14.44 6.82
CA GLU A 76 7.54 15.35 7.95
C GLU A 76 6.51 14.83 8.96
N MET A 77 5.38 14.28 8.50
CA MET A 77 4.39 13.66 9.38
C MET A 77 4.95 12.42 10.09
N GLN A 78 5.69 11.57 9.38
CA GLN A 78 6.37 10.41 9.96
C GLN A 78 7.42 10.83 10.98
N LYS A 79 8.23 11.86 10.71
CA LYS A 79 9.18 12.41 11.69
C LYS A 79 8.46 12.97 12.93
N LYS A 80 7.32 13.63 12.75
CA LYS A 80 6.48 14.11 13.86
C LYS A 80 5.83 12.97 14.66
N GLN A 81 5.51 11.84 14.02
CA GLN A 81 4.98 10.64 14.68
C GLN A 81 6.08 9.78 15.34
N ALA A 82 7.28 9.76 14.75
CA ALA A 82 8.46 9.07 15.28
C ALA A 82 8.97 9.68 16.60
N LEU A 83 8.52 10.89 16.95
CA LEU A 83 8.56 11.42 18.32
C LEU A 83 7.54 10.64 19.21
N GLY A 84 7.83 9.37 19.44
CA GLY A 84 7.37 8.61 20.60
C GLY A 84 6.00 7.93 20.54
N LYS A 85 5.31 7.84 19.39
CA LYS A 85 4.01 7.14 19.31
C LYS A 85 4.06 5.93 18.38
N LEU A 86 3.76 4.76 18.92
CA LEU A 86 3.51 3.52 18.17
C LEU A 86 2.44 3.78 17.07
N PRO A 87 2.57 3.19 15.87
CA PRO A 87 1.55 3.28 14.83
C PRO A 87 0.17 2.85 15.35
N LEU A 88 -0.91 3.48 14.88
CA LEU A 88 -2.28 3.18 15.32
C LEU A 88 -2.63 1.69 15.20
N VAL A 89 -2.16 1.03 14.15
CA VAL A 89 -2.44 -0.39 13.94
C VAL A 89 -1.71 -1.27 14.96
N ALA A 90 -0.47 -0.93 15.32
CA ALA A 90 0.25 -1.62 16.40
C ALA A 90 -0.46 -1.42 17.75
N GLN A 91 -1.06 -0.25 18.00
CA GLN A 91 -1.87 -0.02 19.20
C GLN A 91 -3.14 -0.90 19.18
N ALA A 92 -3.82 -1.01 18.04
CA ALA A 92 -5.00 -1.85 17.89
C ALA A 92 -4.69 -3.33 18.12
N ASP A 93 -3.59 -3.84 17.52
CA ASP A 93 -3.12 -5.21 17.72
C ASP A 93 -2.76 -5.50 19.18
N PHE A 94 -2.10 -4.55 19.86
CA PHE A 94 -1.79 -4.65 21.28
C PHE A 94 -3.06 -4.72 22.14
N VAL A 95 -4.03 -3.85 21.88
CA VAL A 95 -5.32 -3.87 22.58
C VAL A 95 -6.01 -5.22 22.39
N TYR A 96 -6.04 -5.75 21.16
CA TYR A 96 -6.62 -7.05 20.87
C TYR A 96 -5.93 -8.18 21.65
N LEU A 97 -4.60 -8.19 21.69
CA LEU A 97 -3.79 -9.12 22.50
C LEU A 97 -4.12 -9.07 23.99
N VAL A 98 -4.22 -7.86 24.55
CA VAL A 98 -4.58 -7.66 25.96
C VAL A 98 -5.99 -8.15 26.24
N HIS A 99 -6.94 -7.92 25.33
CA HIS A 99 -8.31 -8.43 25.48
C HIS A 99 -8.37 -9.96 25.43
N LEU A 100 -7.56 -10.61 24.60
CA LEU A 100 -7.43 -12.07 24.59
C LEU A 100 -6.83 -12.59 25.90
N ALA A 101 -5.75 -11.97 26.39
CA ALA A 101 -5.09 -12.39 27.63
C ALA A 101 -5.96 -12.17 28.88
N THR A 102 -6.80 -11.12 28.88
CA THR A 102 -7.72 -10.80 29.98
C THR A 102 -9.08 -11.50 29.87
N GLY A 103 -9.30 -12.31 28.82
CA GLY A 103 -10.56 -13.02 28.60
C GLY A 103 -11.74 -12.14 28.18
N LYS A 104 -11.49 -10.86 27.83
CA LYS A 104 -12.51 -9.92 27.33
C LYS A 104 -12.82 -10.14 25.84
N ALA A 105 -11.92 -10.80 25.11
CA ALA A 105 -12.14 -11.26 23.75
C ALA A 105 -11.92 -12.78 23.69
N GLN A 106 -12.70 -13.45 22.85
CA GLN A 106 -12.57 -14.88 22.60
C GLN A 106 -11.95 -15.08 21.21
N LEU A 107 -11.12 -16.12 21.08
CA LEU A 107 -10.65 -16.57 19.78
C LEU A 107 -11.84 -17.09 18.96
N PRO A 108 -11.77 -17.05 17.62
CA PRO A 108 -12.76 -17.69 16.77
C PRO A 108 -12.94 -19.16 17.17
N GLU A 109 -14.19 -19.62 17.30
CA GLU A 109 -14.50 -21.00 17.70
C GLU A 109 -13.96 -22.06 16.73
N ASP A 110 -13.73 -21.67 15.48
CA ASP A 110 -13.23 -22.55 14.42
C ASP A 110 -11.74 -22.94 14.65
N PRO A 111 -11.42 -24.24 14.83
CA PRO A 111 -10.08 -24.74 15.05
C PRO A 111 -9.15 -24.69 13.82
N VAL A 112 -9.60 -24.20 12.67
CA VAL A 112 -8.71 -23.79 11.57
C VAL A 112 -8.35 -22.31 11.72
N ARG A 113 -9.32 -21.46 12.04
CA ARG A 113 -9.14 -20.01 12.15
C ARG A 113 -8.23 -19.61 13.32
N TRP A 114 -8.27 -20.29 14.46
CA TRP A 114 -7.36 -19.98 15.58
C TRP A 114 -5.87 -20.16 15.20
N LYS A 115 -5.51 -21.23 14.48
CA LYS A 115 -4.14 -21.52 14.02
C LYS A 115 -3.66 -20.44 13.06
N VAL A 116 -4.55 -20.01 12.18
CA VAL A 116 -4.29 -18.95 11.21
C VAL A 116 -4.05 -17.61 11.93
N VAL A 117 -4.92 -17.24 12.87
CA VAL A 117 -4.79 -16.02 13.67
C VAL A 117 -3.49 -16.01 14.50
N LEU A 118 -3.19 -17.09 15.22
CA LEU A 118 -1.95 -17.22 16.00
C LEU A 118 -0.71 -17.15 15.10
N GLY A 119 -0.77 -17.79 13.92
CA GLY A 119 0.29 -17.73 12.92
C GLY A 119 0.53 -16.32 12.39
N MET A 120 -0.53 -15.56 12.13
CA MET A 120 -0.45 -14.16 11.71
C MET A 120 0.13 -13.28 12.81
N MET A 121 -0.36 -13.42 14.04
CA MET A 121 0.13 -12.64 15.19
C MET A 121 1.62 -12.86 15.44
N LYS A 122 2.10 -14.11 15.34
CA LYS A 122 3.53 -14.42 15.45
C LYS A 122 4.37 -13.75 14.37
N LYS A 123 3.85 -13.64 13.13
CA LYS A 123 4.54 -12.93 12.04
C LYS A 123 4.57 -11.42 12.29
N VAL A 124 3.46 -10.82 12.72
CA VAL A 124 3.35 -9.38 12.99
C VAL A 124 4.27 -8.95 14.13
N VAL A 125 4.28 -9.68 15.26
CA VAL A 125 5.16 -9.39 16.40
C VAL A 125 6.64 -9.38 15.99
N LYS A 126 7.06 -10.30 15.10
CA LYS A 126 8.43 -10.35 14.61
C LYS A 126 8.83 -9.11 13.80
N VAL A 127 7.88 -8.43 13.14
CA VAL A 127 8.13 -7.21 12.37
C VAL A 127 8.37 -6.00 13.26
N TYR A 128 7.82 -5.99 14.49
CA TYR A 128 7.98 -4.88 15.45
C TYR A 128 9.11 -5.07 16.47
N LEU A 129 9.68 -6.28 16.58
CA LEU A 129 10.76 -6.63 17.53
C LEU A 129 12.17 -6.57 16.90
N LEU A 130 12.26 -6.39 15.58
CA LEU A 130 13.49 -6.20 14.80
C LEU A 130 13.57 -4.75 14.33
#